data_AF-A0A5C7AYQ6-F1
#
_entry.id   AF-A0A5C7AYQ6-F1
#
_cell.length_a   1.000
_cell.length_b   1.000
_cell.length_c   1.000
_cell.angle_alpha   90.00
_cell.angle_beta   90.00
_cell.angle_gamma   90.00
#
_symmetry.space_group_name_H-M   'P 1'
#
loop_
_entity.id
_entity.type
_entity.pdbx_description
1 polymer ?
#
loop_
_entity_poly.entity_id
_entity_poly.type
_entity_poly.pdbx_seq_one_letter_code
_entity_poly.pdbx_strand_id
1 'polypeptide(L)'
;MHGKKTYQEKLFTEFLLSERVPEYNFYRQLKSVLDLKYLYKLTEPFYGVTGQKSIDPVVFFKLCLVGYLENIISDRKLMQHCSMRLDILFFIDYDLDDELPWHSTISRTRQLFPEDIFEEVFTNVLHMCIEKGMVSGHTQAIDSAPIKANASMDSLELKVPEEYLASHLQKIRHISAMDKEIPLRKSKENKASKEQQTISANQQELGAIKSRNKKWSKDQDQRQGAGNKGSKYTSNKTHYSPTDPDARISVKPGKARKLNYMSQLSVDTGHHVITDIWAYHADKRDNQYLQDIVGRLKLRLNRSGLLWHNCVADTGYSSGENYAFLEQINLQSFIPPHGTYKGGPDNFHHNRDQDHYVCPQGE
;
A
#
# COMPACT_ATOMS: atom_id res chain seq x y z
N MET A 1 14.06 -9.67 55.30
CA MET A 1 15.49 -9.34 55.26
C MET A 1 15.79 -8.65 53.94
N HIS A 2 16.53 -7.54 53.96
CA HIS A 2 17.01 -6.88 52.75
C HIS A 2 18.29 -7.60 52.26
N GLY A 3 18.25 -8.19 51.07
CA GLY A 3 19.44 -8.72 50.41
C GLY A 3 20.30 -7.59 49.87
N LYS A 4 21.62 -7.65 50.07
CA LYS A 4 22.60 -6.78 49.40
C LYS A 4 23.22 -7.56 48.23
N LYS A 5 23.14 -7.00 47.02
CA LYS A 5 23.83 -7.54 45.83
C LYS A 5 25.19 -6.87 45.69
N THR A 6 26.26 -7.62 45.93
CA THR A 6 27.63 -7.19 45.61
C THR A 6 27.93 -7.60 44.17
N TYR A 7 28.15 -6.64 43.28
CA TYR A 7 28.51 -6.93 41.90
C TYR A 7 30.02 -7.15 41.79
N GLN A 8 30.40 -8.28 41.21
CA GLN A 8 31.77 -8.58 40.79
C GLN A 8 31.71 -8.99 39.32
N GLU A 9 32.53 -8.36 38.50
CA GLU A 9 32.57 -8.59 37.07
C GLU A 9 33.12 -9.98 36.74
N LYS A 10 32.49 -10.69 35.80
CA LYS A 10 33.00 -11.97 35.30
C LYS A 10 34.05 -11.70 34.22
N LEU A 11 35.22 -12.32 34.34
CA LEU A 11 36.33 -12.18 33.38
C LEU A 11 36.10 -12.94 32.07
N PHE A 12 35.29 -14.00 32.10
CA PHE A 12 34.89 -14.79 30.93
C PHE A 12 33.39 -15.08 31.03
N THR A 13 32.69 -14.99 29.90
CA THR A 13 31.25 -15.27 29.81
C THR A 13 31.03 -16.29 28.71
N GLU A 14 30.55 -17.48 29.07
CA GLU A 14 29.89 -18.38 28.11
C GLU A 14 28.45 -17.89 27.95
N PHE A 15 28.07 -17.56 26.71
CA PHE A 15 26.78 -16.96 26.41
C PHE A 15 26.10 -17.70 25.27
N LEU A 16 24.85 -18.12 25.50
CA LEU A 16 23.98 -18.68 24.47
C LEU A 16 22.72 -17.83 24.39
N LEU A 17 22.48 -17.21 23.23
CA LEU A 17 21.28 -16.42 22.99
C LEU A 17 20.00 -17.23 23.24
N SER A 18 20.01 -18.52 22.88
CA SER A 18 18.88 -19.45 23.07
C SER A 18 18.52 -19.67 24.54
N GLU A 19 19.47 -19.58 25.47
CA GLU A 19 19.20 -19.67 26.92
C GLU A 19 18.64 -18.37 27.46
N ARG A 20 19.01 -17.24 26.85
CA ARG A 20 18.62 -15.91 27.34
C ARG A 20 17.26 -15.45 26.83
N VAL A 21 16.86 -15.87 25.62
CA VAL A 21 15.60 -15.54 24.98
C VAL A 21 14.55 -16.60 25.36
N PRO A 22 13.54 -16.30 26.21
CA PRO A 22 12.60 -17.32 26.68
C PRO A 22 11.77 -17.95 25.56
N GLU A 23 11.28 -19.17 25.75
CA GLU A 23 10.47 -19.90 24.75
C GLU A 23 9.14 -19.21 24.40
N TYR A 24 8.55 -18.48 25.35
CA TYR A 24 7.33 -17.70 25.15
C TYR A 24 7.59 -16.35 24.45
N ASN A 25 8.85 -16.01 24.14
CA ASN A 25 9.17 -14.77 23.43
C ASN A 25 8.60 -14.83 22.01
N PHE A 26 7.91 -13.77 21.62
CA PHE A 26 7.26 -13.65 20.31
C PHE A 26 8.20 -13.91 19.13
N TYR A 27 9.41 -13.33 19.12
CA TYR A 27 10.37 -13.49 18.04
C TYR A 27 10.97 -14.90 17.98
N ARG A 28 11.14 -15.56 19.13
CA ARG A 28 11.53 -16.97 19.19
C ARG A 28 10.44 -17.89 18.64
N GLN A 29 9.18 -17.64 19.00
CA GLN A 29 8.05 -18.39 18.43
C GLN A 29 7.93 -18.15 16.93
N LEU A 30 8.04 -16.89 16.49
CA LEU A 30 8.01 -16.53 15.06
C LEU A 30 9.13 -17.23 14.29
N LYS A 31 10.36 -17.27 14.83
CA LYS A 31 11.49 -18.00 14.25
C LYS A 31 11.18 -19.48 14.01
N SER A 32 10.46 -20.12 14.93
CA SER A 32 10.15 -21.56 14.86
C SER A 32 9.11 -21.91 13.80
N VAL A 33 8.26 -20.95 13.42
CA VAL A 33 7.17 -21.17 12.45
C VAL A 33 7.48 -20.59 11.08
N LEU A 34 8.32 -19.55 11.00
CA LEU A 34 8.60 -18.81 9.78
C LEU A 34 9.80 -19.42 9.04
N ASP A 35 9.53 -20.25 8.05
CA ASP A 35 10.53 -20.78 7.11
C ASP A 35 10.56 -19.94 5.84
N LEU A 36 11.74 -19.36 5.57
CA LEU A 36 11.99 -18.52 4.40
C LEU A 36 13.15 -19.06 3.54
N LYS A 37 13.61 -20.30 3.76
CA LYS A 37 14.78 -20.84 3.04
C LYS A 37 14.59 -20.93 1.52
N TYR A 38 13.35 -21.02 1.03
CA TYR A 38 13.06 -21.00 -0.41
C TYR A 38 13.54 -19.70 -1.09
N LEU A 39 13.70 -18.62 -0.32
CA LEU A 39 14.20 -17.34 -0.82
C LEU A 39 15.61 -17.41 -1.40
N TYR A 40 16.46 -18.34 -0.94
CA TYR A 40 17.80 -18.46 -1.51
C TYR A 40 17.75 -18.77 -3.00
N LYS A 41 16.88 -19.71 -3.40
CA LYS A 41 16.68 -20.04 -4.83
C LYS A 41 15.95 -18.92 -5.57
N LEU A 42 14.93 -18.33 -4.95
CA LEU A 42 14.12 -17.30 -5.59
C LEU A 42 14.92 -16.01 -5.85
N THR A 43 15.85 -15.67 -4.96
CA THR A 43 16.62 -14.43 -5.04
C THR A 43 17.99 -14.58 -5.70
N GLU A 44 18.47 -15.81 -5.94
CA GLU A 44 19.76 -16.10 -6.58
C GLU A 44 20.07 -15.24 -7.82
N PRO A 45 19.14 -15.02 -8.78
CA PRO A 45 19.43 -14.23 -9.97
C PRO A 45 19.78 -12.76 -9.70
N PHE A 46 19.40 -12.22 -8.54
CA PHE A 46 19.65 -10.83 -8.17
C PHE A 46 21.00 -10.64 -7.46
N TYR A 47 21.66 -11.73 -7.08
CA TYR A 47 22.96 -11.68 -6.41
C TYR A 47 24.10 -11.86 -7.42
N GLY A 48 25.15 -11.06 -7.26
CA GLY A 48 26.37 -11.21 -8.04
C GLY A 48 27.16 -12.46 -7.65
N VAL A 49 27.81 -13.08 -8.62
CA VAL A 49 28.70 -14.25 -8.39
C VAL A 49 30.07 -13.81 -7.83
N THR A 50 30.45 -12.55 -8.05
CA THR A 50 31.75 -11.99 -7.63
C THR A 50 31.57 -10.68 -6.86
N GLY A 51 32.55 -10.34 -6.02
CA GLY A 51 32.57 -9.11 -5.23
C GLY A 51 32.29 -9.33 -3.74
N GLN A 52 31.94 -8.25 -3.05
CA GLN A 52 31.60 -8.30 -1.63
C GLN A 52 30.27 -9.07 -1.44
N LYS A 53 30.25 -9.97 -0.45
CA LYS A 53 29.02 -10.68 -0.07
C LYS A 53 27.96 -9.68 0.36
N SER A 54 26.81 -9.75 -0.29
CA SER A 54 25.63 -8.95 0.08
C SER A 54 24.92 -9.57 1.30
N ILE A 55 23.90 -8.87 1.81
CA ILE A 55 23.07 -9.34 2.91
C ILE A 55 22.36 -10.65 2.55
N ASP A 56 22.23 -11.56 3.51
CA ASP A 56 21.41 -12.77 3.36
C ASP A 56 19.93 -12.38 3.08
N PRO A 57 19.30 -12.93 2.03
CA PRO A 57 17.92 -12.60 1.67
C PRO A 57 16.91 -12.95 2.80
N VAL A 58 17.10 -14.05 3.51
CA VAL A 58 16.25 -14.44 4.65
C VAL A 58 16.37 -13.40 5.76
N VAL A 59 17.59 -12.98 6.08
CA VAL A 59 17.85 -11.91 7.07
C VAL A 59 17.18 -10.61 6.63
N PHE A 60 17.28 -10.24 5.36
CA PHE A 60 16.64 -9.04 4.83
C PHE A 60 15.12 -9.05 5.06
N PHE A 61 14.42 -10.13 4.70
CA PHE A 61 12.97 -10.22 4.90
C PHE A 61 12.59 -10.26 6.38
N LYS A 62 13.37 -10.93 7.24
CA LYS A 62 13.19 -10.89 8.70
C LYS A 62 13.33 -9.47 9.25
N LEU A 63 14.31 -8.70 8.78
CA LEU A 63 14.49 -7.29 9.17
C LEU A 63 13.32 -6.42 8.70
N CYS A 64 12.78 -6.65 7.50
CA CYS A 64 11.55 -5.98 7.05
C CYS A 64 10.36 -6.28 7.97
N LEU A 65 10.19 -7.53 8.39
CA LEU A 65 9.15 -7.92 9.35
C LEU A 65 9.35 -7.23 10.70
N VAL A 66 10.57 -7.22 11.23
CA VAL A 66 10.90 -6.50 12.49
C VAL A 66 10.55 -5.02 12.36
N GLY A 67 10.94 -4.36 11.26
CA GLY A 67 10.62 -2.96 11.01
C GLY A 67 9.12 -2.69 11.01
N TYR A 68 8.33 -3.59 10.43
CA TYR A 68 6.87 -3.45 10.46
C TYR A 68 6.28 -3.69 11.85
N LEU A 69 6.65 -4.79 12.50
CA LEU A 69 6.12 -5.22 13.81
C LEU A 69 6.46 -4.24 14.93
N GLU A 70 7.63 -3.62 14.89
CA GLU A 70 8.08 -2.62 15.85
C GLU A 70 7.72 -1.18 15.42
N ASN A 71 7.02 -1.02 14.29
CA ASN A 71 6.64 0.28 13.73
C ASN A 71 7.85 1.23 13.52
N ILE A 72 8.93 0.68 12.95
CA ILE A 72 10.18 1.38 12.65
C ILE A 72 10.33 1.55 11.14
N ILE A 73 10.13 2.78 10.67
CA ILE A 73 10.21 3.13 9.24
C ILE A 73 11.61 3.54 8.75
N SER A 74 12.58 3.67 9.66
CA SER A 74 13.93 4.14 9.33
C SER A 74 14.92 2.98 9.42
N ASP A 75 15.58 2.65 8.31
CA ASP A 75 16.59 1.58 8.27
C ASP A 75 17.74 1.83 9.28
N ARG A 76 18.10 3.09 9.54
CA ARG A 76 19.09 3.44 10.59
C ARG A 76 18.60 3.10 11.98
N LYS A 77 17.38 3.52 12.29
CA LYS A 77 16.74 3.24 13.59
C LYS A 77 16.50 1.75 13.75
N LEU A 78 16.17 1.04 12.67
CA LEU A 78 15.97 -0.40 12.66
C LEU A 78 17.26 -1.12 13.06
N MET A 79 18.40 -0.80 12.43
CA MET A 79 19.68 -1.41 12.78
C MET A 79 20.09 -1.12 14.22
N GLN A 80 19.94 0.13 14.67
CA GLN A 80 20.19 0.48 16.07
C GLN A 80 19.24 -0.26 17.03
N HIS A 81 17.98 -0.48 16.64
CA HIS A 81 17.02 -1.21 17.46
C HIS A 81 17.38 -2.70 17.54
N CYS A 82 17.71 -3.32 16.41
CA CYS A 82 18.15 -4.71 16.34
C CYS A 82 19.41 -4.95 17.17
N SER A 83 20.39 -4.03 17.12
CA SER A 83 21.66 -4.17 17.84
C SER A 83 21.51 -4.18 19.37
N MET A 84 20.38 -3.71 19.91
CA MET A 84 20.13 -3.64 21.35
C MET A 84 19.22 -4.76 21.86
N ARG A 85 18.65 -5.59 20.98
CA ARG A 85 17.62 -6.57 21.34
C ARG A 85 18.03 -8.00 21.05
N LEU A 86 18.32 -8.74 22.13
CA LEU A 86 18.74 -10.14 22.08
C LEU A 86 17.73 -11.06 21.37
N ASP A 87 16.44 -10.82 21.55
CA ASP A 87 15.38 -11.61 20.93
C ASP A 87 15.27 -11.37 19.42
N ILE A 88 15.51 -10.14 18.98
CA ILE A 88 15.60 -9.81 17.55
C ILE A 88 16.86 -10.43 16.93
N LEU A 89 18.03 -10.27 17.57
CA LEU A 89 19.29 -10.90 17.13
C LEU A 89 19.11 -12.42 16.96
N PHE A 90 18.50 -13.07 17.95
CA PHE A 90 18.16 -14.49 17.89
C PHE A 90 17.21 -14.83 16.72
N PHE A 91 16.21 -13.99 16.45
CA PHE A 91 15.29 -14.19 15.32
C PHE A 91 16.00 -14.10 13.96
N ILE A 92 16.89 -13.11 13.80
CA ILE A 92 17.61 -12.87 12.54
C ILE A 92 18.86 -13.74 12.36
N ASP A 93 19.17 -14.64 13.29
CA ASP A 93 20.37 -15.50 13.26
C ASP A 93 21.70 -14.73 13.39
N TYR A 94 21.74 -13.71 14.25
CA TYR A 94 22.95 -12.97 14.61
C TYR A 94 23.30 -13.17 16.08
N ASP A 95 24.59 -13.28 16.37
CA ASP A 95 25.13 -13.27 17.73
C ASP A 95 25.48 -11.85 18.22
N LEU A 96 25.91 -11.73 19.47
CA LEU A 96 26.32 -10.46 20.09
C LEU A 96 27.52 -9.80 19.40
N ASP A 97 28.45 -10.64 18.93
CA ASP A 97 29.71 -10.18 18.33
C ASP A 97 29.62 -10.03 16.80
N ASP A 98 28.48 -10.39 16.20
CA ASP A 98 28.28 -10.28 14.76
C ASP A 98 28.02 -8.83 14.33
N GLU A 99 28.72 -8.40 13.28
CA GLU A 99 28.49 -7.08 12.70
C GLU A 99 27.19 -7.06 11.89
N LEU A 100 26.21 -6.27 12.33
CA LEU A 100 24.95 -6.11 11.63
C LEU A 100 25.12 -5.40 10.27
N PRO A 101 24.26 -5.71 9.28
CA PRO A 101 24.29 -5.05 7.98
C PRO A 101 24.17 -3.52 8.08
N TRP A 102 24.95 -2.80 7.28
CA TRP A 102 24.84 -1.36 7.24
C TRP A 102 23.47 -0.94 6.67
N HIS A 103 22.87 0.13 7.23
CA HIS A 103 21.50 0.52 6.92
C HIS A 103 21.23 0.77 5.41
N SER A 104 22.23 1.19 4.63
CA SER A 104 22.04 1.38 3.18
C SER A 104 21.99 0.07 2.39
N THR A 105 22.60 -0.99 2.91
CA THR A 105 22.48 -2.33 2.32
C THR A 105 21.01 -2.74 2.30
N ILE A 106 20.28 -2.54 3.40
CA ILE A 106 18.84 -2.82 3.47
C ILE A 106 18.06 -2.00 2.43
N SER A 107 18.30 -0.69 2.37
CA SER A 107 17.61 0.16 1.39
C SER A 107 17.92 -0.23 -0.06
N ARG A 108 19.15 -0.65 -0.36
CA ARG A 108 19.56 -1.08 -1.71
C ARG A 108 18.97 -2.44 -2.06
N THR A 109 19.01 -3.41 -1.15
CA THR A 109 18.39 -4.73 -1.34
C THR A 109 16.88 -4.61 -1.55
N ARG A 110 16.21 -3.70 -0.84
CA ARG A 110 14.78 -3.42 -1.06
C ARG A 110 14.47 -2.89 -2.47
N GLN A 111 15.39 -2.15 -3.08
CA GLN A 111 15.26 -1.65 -4.45
C GLN A 111 15.70 -2.69 -5.50
N LEU A 112 16.52 -3.65 -5.10
CA LEU A 112 17.03 -4.71 -5.95
C LEU A 112 15.96 -5.74 -6.29
N PHE A 113 15.14 -6.13 -5.31
CA PHE A 113 14.09 -7.12 -5.51
C PHE A 113 12.84 -6.52 -6.16
N PRO A 114 12.30 -7.14 -7.23
CA PRO A 114 11.04 -6.71 -7.81
C PRO A 114 9.84 -7.07 -6.92
N GLU A 115 8.70 -6.45 -7.20
CA GLU A 115 7.43 -6.62 -6.49
C GLU A 115 7.01 -8.10 -6.40
N ASP A 116 7.21 -8.87 -7.48
CA ASP A 116 6.89 -10.29 -7.56
C ASP A 116 7.55 -11.11 -6.42
N ILE A 117 8.76 -10.75 -5.98
CA ILE A 117 9.43 -11.44 -4.87
C ILE A 117 8.70 -11.19 -3.55
N PHE A 118 8.21 -9.97 -3.33
CA PHE A 118 7.42 -9.62 -2.15
C PHE A 118 6.05 -10.31 -2.18
N GLU A 119 5.43 -10.42 -3.35
CA GLU A 119 4.18 -11.16 -3.52
C GLU A 119 4.35 -12.67 -3.27
N GLU A 120 5.45 -13.26 -3.75
CA GLU A 120 5.80 -14.66 -3.45
C GLU A 120 6.00 -14.87 -1.94
N VAL A 121 6.66 -13.93 -1.25
CA VAL A 121 6.79 -14.00 0.22
C VAL A 121 5.43 -13.95 0.91
N PHE A 122 4.57 -13.01 0.51
CA PHE A 122 3.21 -12.93 1.03
C PHE A 122 2.44 -14.24 0.79
N THR A 123 2.51 -14.79 -0.43
CA THR A 123 1.81 -16.00 -0.82
C THR A 123 2.27 -17.21 -0.03
N ASN A 124 3.58 -17.35 0.23
CA ASN A 124 4.12 -18.43 1.07
C ASN A 124 3.67 -18.27 2.53
N VAL A 125 3.71 -17.06 3.10
CA VAL A 125 3.21 -16.82 4.47
C VAL A 125 1.71 -17.14 4.57
N LEU A 126 0.91 -16.74 3.57
CA LEU A 126 -0.50 -17.10 3.51
C LEU A 126 -0.68 -18.63 3.43
N HIS A 127 0.12 -19.32 2.64
CA HIS A 127 0.08 -20.78 2.54
C HIS A 127 0.32 -21.44 3.90
N MET A 128 1.30 -20.94 4.68
CA MET A 128 1.53 -21.42 6.06
C MET A 128 0.29 -21.22 6.95
N CYS A 129 -0.44 -20.10 6.81
CA CYS A 129 -1.70 -19.89 7.52
C CYS A 129 -2.78 -20.88 7.08
N ILE A 130 -2.86 -21.21 5.79
CA ILE A 130 -3.80 -22.19 5.22
C ILE A 130 -3.50 -23.59 5.77
N GLU A 131 -2.23 -24.02 5.78
CA GLU A 131 -1.82 -25.32 6.32
C GLU A 131 -2.14 -25.47 7.82
N LYS A 132 -2.17 -24.36 8.55
CA LYS A 132 -2.58 -24.31 9.96
C LYS A 132 -4.10 -24.22 10.17
N GLY A 133 -4.90 -24.23 9.10
CA GLY A 133 -6.36 -24.16 9.16
C GLY A 133 -6.90 -22.78 9.54
N MET A 134 -6.08 -21.72 9.42
CA MET A 134 -6.48 -20.35 9.78
C MET A 134 -7.31 -19.67 8.67
N VAL A 135 -7.40 -20.26 7.48
CA VAL A 135 -8.12 -19.66 6.35
C VAL A 135 -9.22 -20.62 5.90
N SER A 136 -10.48 -20.16 5.95
CA SER A 136 -11.62 -20.95 5.47
C SER A 136 -11.71 -20.95 3.94
N GLY A 137 -11.40 -19.82 3.31
CA GLY A 137 -11.50 -19.61 1.87
C GLY A 137 -12.92 -19.30 1.37
N HIS A 138 -13.95 -19.70 2.11
CA HIS A 138 -15.35 -19.65 1.65
C HIS A 138 -15.89 -18.23 1.44
N THR A 139 -15.65 -17.32 2.40
CA THR A 139 -16.17 -15.94 2.38
C THR A 139 -15.01 -14.96 2.54
N GLN A 140 -14.93 -14.01 1.62
CA GLN A 140 -13.87 -12.99 1.58
C GLN A 140 -14.51 -11.60 1.66
N ALA A 141 -13.99 -10.79 2.59
CA ALA A 141 -14.39 -9.39 2.76
C ALA A 141 -13.33 -8.47 2.17
N ILE A 142 -13.75 -7.58 1.27
CA ILE A 142 -12.89 -6.62 0.57
C ILE A 142 -13.16 -5.22 1.09
N ASP A 143 -12.10 -4.50 1.44
CA ASP A 143 -12.16 -3.11 1.88
C ASP A 143 -10.95 -2.30 1.38
N SER A 144 -11.06 -0.98 1.43
CA SER A 144 -10.01 -0.06 1.03
C SER A 144 -9.61 0.93 2.12
N ALA A 145 -8.32 1.25 2.16
CA ALA A 145 -7.77 2.22 3.08
C ALA A 145 -6.77 3.13 2.36
N PRO A 146 -6.94 4.46 2.38
CA PRO A 146 -5.91 5.35 1.87
C PRO A 146 -4.74 5.41 2.85
N ILE A 147 -3.59 4.98 2.36
CA ILE A 147 -2.32 5.03 3.08
C ILE A 147 -1.60 6.32 2.72
N LYS A 148 -1.25 7.12 3.73
CA LYS A 148 -0.54 8.37 3.50
C LYS A 148 0.85 8.09 2.92
N ALA A 149 1.14 8.66 1.76
CA ALA A 149 2.47 8.59 1.16
C ALA A 149 3.48 9.37 2.01
N ASN A 150 4.74 8.94 2.00
CA ASN A 150 5.83 9.68 2.61
C ASN A 150 6.35 10.78 1.68
N ALA A 151 5.44 11.64 1.24
CA ALA A 151 5.69 12.73 0.31
C ALA A 151 4.95 14.00 0.75
N SER A 152 5.55 15.16 0.50
CA SER A 152 4.95 16.44 0.89
C SER A 152 4.07 16.99 -0.22
N MET A 153 2.95 17.61 0.16
CA MET A 153 2.16 18.43 -0.77
C MET A 153 2.94 19.67 -1.24
N ASP A 154 3.91 20.13 -0.43
CA ASP A 154 4.73 21.33 -0.72
C ASP A 154 5.84 21.07 -1.74
N SER A 155 6.12 19.80 -2.06
CA SER A 155 7.08 19.40 -3.09
C SER A 155 6.42 19.08 -4.44
N LEU A 156 5.11 19.28 -4.57
CA LEU A 156 4.41 19.08 -5.84
C LEU A 156 4.93 20.07 -6.90
N GLU A 157 5.11 19.56 -8.11
CA GLU A 157 5.53 20.34 -9.29
C GLU A 157 4.44 20.32 -10.35
N LEU A 158 4.41 21.34 -11.22
CA LEU A 158 3.42 21.47 -12.29
C LEU A 158 3.76 20.56 -13.47
N LYS A 159 2.74 19.90 -14.01
CA LYS A 159 2.85 19.21 -15.29
C LYS A 159 2.97 20.23 -16.43
N VAL A 160 3.82 19.95 -17.41
CA VAL A 160 4.09 20.84 -18.56
C VAL A 160 3.80 20.12 -19.90
N PRO A 161 3.45 20.81 -20.98
CA PRO A 161 3.23 20.17 -22.29
C PRO A 161 4.51 19.52 -22.87
N GLU A 162 4.35 18.39 -23.56
CA GLU A 162 5.45 17.53 -24.07
C GLU A 162 6.40 18.26 -25.04
N GLU A 163 5.84 19.00 -25.99
CA GLU A 163 6.58 19.76 -27.02
C GLU A 163 7.42 20.92 -26.45
N TYR A 164 7.27 21.21 -25.16
CA TYR A 164 7.60 22.50 -24.59
C TYR A 164 8.41 22.39 -23.30
N LEU A 165 8.97 21.24 -22.91
CA LEU A 165 9.72 21.12 -21.64
C LEU A 165 10.83 22.17 -21.52
N ALA A 166 11.69 22.33 -22.54
CA ALA A 166 12.80 23.28 -22.49
C ALA A 166 12.36 24.75 -22.70
N SER A 167 11.46 25.02 -23.65
CA SER A 167 11.06 26.39 -24.01
C SER A 167 9.93 26.95 -23.12
N HIS A 168 9.13 26.11 -22.47
CA HIS A 168 8.16 26.51 -21.44
C HIS A 168 8.82 26.75 -20.08
N LEU A 169 9.86 25.98 -19.72
CA LEU A 169 10.72 26.34 -18.58
C LEU A 169 11.39 27.72 -18.79
N GLN A 170 11.65 28.11 -20.04
CA GLN A 170 12.16 29.43 -20.42
C GLN A 170 11.06 30.53 -20.47
N LYS A 171 9.83 30.19 -20.90
CA LYS A 171 8.68 31.13 -20.98
C LYS A 171 7.96 31.34 -19.65
N ILE A 172 7.94 30.35 -18.75
CA ILE A 172 7.41 30.49 -17.37
C ILE A 172 8.24 31.49 -16.55
N ARG A 173 9.54 31.67 -16.87
CA ARG A 173 10.41 32.65 -16.20
C ARG A 173 10.01 34.12 -16.41
N HIS A 174 8.98 34.41 -17.20
CA HIS A 174 8.60 35.79 -17.50
C HIS A 174 7.12 36.14 -17.38
N ILE A 175 6.26 35.27 -16.82
CA ILE A 175 4.83 35.62 -16.64
C ILE A 175 4.32 35.26 -15.23
N SER A 176 4.07 36.32 -14.44
CA SER A 176 3.21 36.46 -13.26
C SER A 176 3.74 36.04 -11.88
N ALA A 177 3.96 37.06 -11.04
CA ALA A 177 4.40 37.01 -9.64
C ALA A 177 3.41 36.38 -8.63
N MET A 178 2.40 35.61 -9.08
CA MET A 178 1.39 34.97 -8.21
C MET A 178 1.44 33.43 -8.20
N ASP A 179 2.34 32.81 -8.94
CA ASP A 179 2.88 31.48 -8.68
C ASP A 179 4.26 31.69 -8.03
N LYS A 180 4.54 31.14 -6.85
CA LYS A 180 5.97 31.06 -6.47
C LYS A 180 6.61 30.11 -7.47
N GLU A 181 7.55 30.61 -8.28
CA GLU A 181 8.27 29.90 -9.36
C GLU A 181 9.00 28.61 -8.90
N ILE A 182 9.04 28.38 -7.58
CA ILE A 182 9.82 27.36 -6.91
C ILE A 182 8.88 26.73 -5.88
N PRO A 183 8.72 25.39 -5.86
CA PRO A 183 7.98 24.73 -4.79
C PRO A 183 8.58 25.11 -3.44
N LEU A 184 7.74 25.24 -2.40
CA LEU A 184 8.19 25.60 -1.05
C LEU A 184 9.30 24.66 -0.56
N ARG A 185 9.29 23.41 -1.06
CA ARG A 185 10.37 22.44 -0.88
C ARG A 185 10.70 21.77 -2.21
N LYS A 186 11.87 22.07 -2.79
CA LYS A 186 12.37 21.33 -3.96
C LYS A 186 12.90 19.95 -3.57
N SER A 187 12.56 18.93 -4.34
CA SER A 187 13.20 17.62 -4.24
C SER A 187 14.65 17.72 -4.68
N LYS A 188 15.57 17.01 -4.01
CA LYS A 188 16.98 16.94 -4.44
C LYS A 188 17.15 16.18 -5.76
N GLU A 189 16.31 15.19 -5.98
CA GLU A 189 16.27 14.34 -7.16
C GLU A 189 14.80 14.13 -7.56
N ASN A 190 14.49 14.28 -8.85
CA ASN A 190 13.15 14.07 -9.37
C ASN A 190 13.05 12.64 -9.90
N LYS A 191 12.20 11.84 -9.25
CA LYS A 191 12.00 10.43 -9.58
C LYS A 191 10.92 10.20 -10.63
N ALA A 192 10.18 11.25 -11.03
CA ALA A 192 9.05 11.12 -11.93
C ALA A 192 9.50 10.93 -13.39
N SER A 193 8.82 10.05 -14.12
CA SER A 193 9.05 9.85 -15.55
C SER A 193 8.63 11.06 -16.39
N LYS A 194 9.10 11.15 -17.65
CA LYS A 194 8.68 12.23 -18.56
C LYS A 194 7.17 12.26 -18.77
N GLU A 195 6.53 11.10 -18.87
CA GLU A 195 5.07 10.99 -19.01
C GLU A 195 4.33 11.56 -17.79
N GLN A 196 4.85 11.32 -16.59
CA GLN A 196 4.27 11.85 -15.35
C GLN A 196 4.42 13.37 -15.25
N GLN A 197 5.51 13.92 -15.81
CA GLN A 197 5.74 15.36 -15.91
C GLN A 197 4.88 16.03 -17.00
N THR A 198 4.34 15.26 -17.95
CA THR A 198 3.56 15.80 -19.05
C THR A 198 2.08 15.97 -18.70
N ILE A 199 1.47 17.05 -19.21
CA ILE A 199 0.01 17.25 -19.12
C ILE A 199 -0.71 16.20 -19.96
N SER A 200 -1.45 15.31 -19.29
CA SER A 200 -2.30 14.29 -19.94
C SER A 200 -3.76 14.71 -20.09
N ALA A 201 -4.17 15.85 -19.51
CA ALA A 201 -5.55 16.30 -19.49
C ALA A 201 -5.91 17.14 -20.72
N ASN A 202 -7.13 16.95 -21.25
CA ASN A 202 -7.61 17.73 -22.38
C ASN A 202 -8.01 19.17 -21.98
N GLN A 203 -8.23 20.06 -22.96
CA GLN A 203 -8.54 21.48 -22.70
C GLN A 203 -9.82 21.68 -21.89
N GLN A 204 -10.84 20.84 -22.08
CA GLN A 204 -12.11 20.92 -21.34
C GLN A 204 -11.91 20.60 -19.86
N GLU A 205 -11.13 19.56 -19.56
CA GLU A 205 -10.79 19.16 -18.19
C GLU A 205 -9.95 20.22 -17.48
N LEU A 206 -8.98 20.81 -18.18
CA LEU A 206 -8.20 21.94 -17.67
C LEU A 206 -9.08 23.17 -17.41
N GLY A 207 -10.05 23.44 -18.30
CA GLY A 207 -11.06 24.50 -18.11
C GLY A 207 -11.97 24.26 -16.91
N ALA A 208 -12.38 23.02 -16.68
CA ALA A 208 -13.17 22.63 -15.51
C ALA A 208 -12.36 22.83 -14.20
N ILE A 209 -11.06 22.51 -14.21
CA ILE A 209 -10.17 22.77 -13.07
C ILE A 209 -10.04 24.28 -12.82
N LYS A 210 -9.82 25.10 -13.85
CA LYS A 210 -9.77 26.57 -13.71
C LYS A 210 -11.05 27.12 -13.08
N SER A 211 -12.20 26.63 -13.53
CA SER A 211 -13.51 27.01 -12.99
C SER A 211 -13.67 26.59 -11.53
N ARG A 212 -13.26 25.36 -11.18
CA ARG A 212 -13.23 24.88 -9.78
C ARG A 212 -12.28 25.70 -8.92
N ASN A 213 -11.11 26.12 -9.41
CA ASN A 213 -10.18 26.98 -8.66
C ASN A 213 -10.81 28.34 -8.34
N LYS A 214 -11.47 28.94 -9.33
CA LYS A 214 -12.18 30.23 -9.16
C LYS A 214 -13.30 30.11 -8.13
N LYS A 215 -14.03 28.99 -8.12
CA LYS A 215 -15.06 28.68 -7.12
C LYS A 215 -14.47 28.39 -5.74
N TRP A 216 -13.38 27.61 -5.69
CA TRP A 216 -12.67 27.27 -4.46
C TRP A 216 -12.14 28.51 -3.73
N SER A 217 -11.66 29.50 -4.47
CA SER A 217 -11.21 30.79 -3.91
C SER A 217 -12.35 31.64 -3.33
N LYS A 218 -13.61 31.34 -3.63
CA LYS A 218 -14.79 32.11 -3.21
C LYS A 218 -15.59 31.45 -2.09
N ASP A 219 -15.67 30.11 -2.09
CA ASP A 219 -16.69 29.37 -1.32
C ASP A 219 -16.19 28.71 -0.01
N GLN A 220 -14.90 28.78 0.36
CA GLN A 220 -14.37 28.03 1.51
C GLN A 220 -13.79 28.93 2.62
N ASP A 221 -14.67 29.44 3.49
CA ASP A 221 -14.31 30.30 4.64
C ASP A 221 -14.08 29.53 5.96
N GLN A 222 -14.20 28.19 5.97
CA GLN A 222 -14.26 27.40 7.22
C GLN A 222 -13.24 26.26 7.38
N ARG A 223 -12.17 26.18 6.58
CA ARG A 223 -11.12 25.16 6.75
C ARG A 223 -9.77 25.79 7.09
N GLN A 224 -9.06 25.23 8.07
CA GLN A 224 -7.69 25.68 8.43
C GLN A 224 -6.79 25.69 7.17
N GLY A 225 -6.25 26.87 6.84
CA GLY A 225 -5.40 27.11 5.66
C GLY A 225 -6.11 27.60 4.40
N ALA A 226 -7.44 27.73 4.39
CA ALA A 226 -8.22 28.19 3.22
C ALA A 226 -8.14 29.71 2.97
N GLY A 227 -7.86 30.51 4.01
CA GLY A 227 -7.69 31.97 3.90
C GLY A 227 -6.25 32.44 3.65
N ASN A 228 -5.28 31.52 3.55
CA ASN A 228 -3.88 31.92 3.32
C ASN A 228 -3.71 32.41 1.87
N LYS A 229 -3.21 33.64 1.70
CA LYS A 229 -2.74 34.18 0.40
C LYS A 229 -1.77 33.16 -0.23
N GLY A 230 -2.26 32.35 -1.18
CA GLY A 230 -1.50 31.29 -1.85
C GLY A 230 -2.11 29.89 -1.82
N SER A 231 -3.21 29.63 -1.10
CA SER A 231 -3.87 28.31 -1.12
C SER A 231 -4.49 28.03 -2.49
N LYS A 232 -3.96 27.03 -3.21
CA LYS A 232 -4.43 26.63 -4.55
C LYS A 232 -5.01 25.23 -4.53
N TYR A 233 -5.96 24.99 -5.42
CA TYR A 233 -6.50 23.67 -5.68
C TYR A 233 -5.45 22.85 -6.46
N THR A 234 -4.91 21.83 -5.80
CA THR A 234 -3.97 20.88 -6.41
C THR A 234 -4.74 19.65 -6.94
N SER A 235 -4.29 19.13 -8.08
CA SER A 235 -4.94 18.03 -8.81
C SER A 235 -3.93 17.19 -9.56
N ASN A 236 -4.12 15.86 -9.59
CA ASN A 236 -3.27 14.90 -10.32
C ASN A 236 -3.16 15.20 -11.83
N LYS A 237 -4.11 15.96 -12.39
CA LYS A 237 -4.08 16.40 -13.81
C LYS A 237 -3.11 17.55 -14.07
N THR A 238 -2.76 18.30 -13.03
CA THR A 238 -1.98 19.56 -13.12
C THR A 238 -0.66 19.50 -12.37
N HIS A 239 -0.57 18.61 -11.39
CA HIS A 239 0.60 18.47 -10.53
C HIS A 239 1.04 17.01 -10.48
N TYR A 240 2.34 16.80 -10.27
CA TYR A 240 2.93 15.51 -9.97
C TYR A 240 3.85 15.63 -8.76
N SER A 241 4.17 14.49 -8.14
CA SER A 241 5.08 14.41 -6.99
C SER A 241 6.46 13.93 -7.48
N PRO A 242 7.51 14.77 -7.41
CA PRO A 242 8.86 14.37 -7.82
C PRO A 242 9.54 13.45 -6.80
N THR A 243 9.13 13.49 -5.52
CA THR A 243 9.72 12.65 -4.47
C THR A 243 9.15 11.23 -4.43
N ASP A 244 7.90 11.09 -4.87
CA ASP A 244 7.12 9.86 -4.88
C ASP A 244 6.12 9.93 -6.05
N PRO A 245 6.50 9.45 -7.25
CA PRO A 245 5.70 9.62 -8.45
C PRO A 245 4.42 8.78 -8.50
N ASP A 246 4.32 7.74 -7.67
CA ASP A 246 3.17 6.83 -7.65
C ASP A 246 2.08 7.29 -6.69
N ALA A 247 2.43 8.13 -5.71
CA ALA A 247 1.44 8.77 -4.85
C ALA A 247 0.47 9.65 -5.66
N ARG A 248 -0.79 9.68 -5.23
CA ARG A 248 -1.84 10.53 -5.82
C ARG A 248 -2.47 11.44 -4.79
N ILE A 249 -2.83 12.63 -5.24
CA ILE A 249 -3.62 13.58 -4.46
C ILE A 249 -5.03 13.02 -4.33
N SER A 250 -5.45 12.75 -3.10
CA SER A 250 -6.82 12.35 -2.78
C SER A 250 -7.38 13.14 -1.60
N VAL A 251 -8.71 13.14 -1.48
CA VAL A 251 -9.46 13.95 -0.52
C VAL A 251 -10.56 13.10 0.09
N LYS A 252 -10.55 12.96 1.42
CA LYS A 252 -11.74 12.48 2.15
C LYS A 252 -12.68 13.65 2.46
N PRO A 253 -14.01 13.47 2.42
CA PRO A 253 -14.96 14.49 2.87
C PRO A 253 -14.55 15.07 4.23
N GLY A 254 -14.56 16.41 4.35
CA GLY A 254 -14.17 17.12 5.57
C GLY A 254 -12.68 17.17 5.90
N LYS A 255 -11.80 16.49 5.14
CA LYS A 255 -10.34 16.47 5.39
C LYS A 255 -9.56 17.24 4.31
N ALA A 256 -8.34 17.67 4.68
CA ALA A 256 -7.40 18.29 3.75
C ALA A 256 -6.90 17.29 2.70
N ARG A 257 -6.51 17.80 1.52
CA ARG A 257 -5.88 17.00 0.47
C ARG A 257 -4.55 16.43 0.97
N LYS A 258 -4.26 15.18 0.63
CA LYS A 258 -2.99 14.52 0.92
C LYS A 258 -2.55 13.68 -0.26
N LEU A 259 -1.25 13.43 -0.35
CA LEU A 259 -0.69 12.37 -1.18
C LEU A 259 -0.91 11.04 -0.48
N ASN A 260 -1.63 10.13 -1.13
CA ASN A 260 -1.92 8.81 -0.61
C ASN A 260 -1.72 7.76 -1.72
N TYR A 261 -1.52 6.52 -1.28
CA TYR A 261 -1.83 5.31 -2.02
C TYR A 261 -3.21 4.81 -1.59
N MET A 262 -3.86 4.03 -2.43
CA MET A 262 -5.06 3.29 -2.04
C MET A 262 -4.67 1.84 -1.79
N SER A 263 -4.68 1.41 -0.53
CA SER A 263 -4.55 -0.01 -0.22
C SER A 263 -5.91 -0.66 -0.38
N GLN A 264 -5.94 -1.78 -1.09
CA GLN A 264 -7.08 -2.66 -1.18
C GLN A 264 -6.68 -3.96 -0.49
N LEU A 265 -7.55 -4.47 0.38
CA LEU A 265 -7.29 -5.67 1.15
C LEU A 265 -8.49 -6.61 1.05
N SER A 266 -8.19 -7.91 1.02
CA SER A 266 -9.17 -8.98 1.21
C SER A 266 -8.83 -9.76 2.48
N VAL A 267 -9.86 -10.11 3.23
CA VAL A 267 -9.76 -10.84 4.50
C VAL A 267 -10.71 -12.02 4.48
N ASP A 268 -10.20 -13.18 4.90
CA ASP A 268 -11.03 -14.34 5.20
C ASP A 268 -11.86 -14.10 6.46
N THR A 269 -13.18 -14.28 6.37
CA THR A 269 -14.07 -13.97 7.50
C THR A 269 -14.07 -15.04 8.61
N GLY A 270 -13.36 -16.16 8.44
CA GLY A 270 -13.28 -17.22 9.44
C GLY A 270 -12.39 -16.83 10.62
N HIS A 271 -11.14 -16.44 10.33
CA HIS A 271 -10.16 -16.04 11.36
C HIS A 271 -9.52 -14.67 11.11
N HIS A 272 -10.07 -13.87 10.20
CA HIS A 272 -9.58 -12.53 9.86
C HIS A 272 -8.15 -12.51 9.32
N VAL A 273 -7.76 -13.55 8.58
CA VAL A 273 -6.46 -13.60 7.88
C VAL A 273 -6.56 -12.78 6.59
N ILE A 274 -5.58 -11.90 6.37
CA ILE A 274 -5.45 -11.17 5.10
C ILE A 274 -5.09 -12.17 4.00
N THR A 275 -5.98 -12.34 3.02
CA THR A 275 -5.81 -13.27 1.89
C THR A 275 -5.29 -12.58 0.64
N ASP A 276 -5.46 -11.27 0.56
CA ASP A 276 -4.91 -10.43 -0.49
C ASP A 276 -4.66 -9.00 0.00
N ILE A 277 -3.60 -8.39 -0.49
CA ILE A 277 -3.34 -6.96 -0.31
C ILE A 277 -2.65 -6.41 -1.55
N TRP A 278 -2.99 -5.19 -1.95
CA TRP A 278 -2.30 -4.47 -3.01
C TRP A 278 -2.36 -2.96 -2.81
N ALA A 279 -1.36 -2.25 -3.34
CA ALA A 279 -1.30 -0.79 -3.33
C ALA A 279 -1.59 -0.25 -4.74
N TYR A 280 -2.68 0.50 -4.87
CA TYR A 280 -3.05 1.19 -6.09
C TYR A 280 -2.81 2.71 -5.97
N HIS A 281 -2.81 3.39 -7.11
CA HIS A 281 -2.88 4.84 -7.16
C HIS A 281 -4.19 5.36 -6.52
N ALA A 282 -4.12 6.36 -5.65
CA ALA A 282 -5.30 6.91 -4.98
C ALA A 282 -6.11 7.90 -5.85
N ASP A 283 -6.32 7.60 -7.13
CA ASP A 283 -7.03 8.45 -8.08
C ASP A 283 -8.27 7.82 -8.74
N LYS A 284 -8.50 6.51 -8.54
CA LYS A 284 -9.75 5.84 -8.95
C LYS A 284 -10.67 5.56 -7.76
N ARG A 285 -11.88 5.07 -8.07
CA ARG A 285 -12.89 4.64 -7.10
C ARG A 285 -12.72 3.16 -6.81
N ASP A 286 -13.17 2.72 -5.63
CA ASP A 286 -13.02 1.33 -5.16
C ASP A 286 -13.64 0.31 -6.11
N ASN A 287 -14.82 0.60 -6.67
CA ASN A 287 -15.47 -0.26 -7.66
C ASN A 287 -14.61 -0.59 -8.89
N GLN A 288 -13.65 0.26 -9.27
CA GLN A 288 -12.79 0.01 -10.43
C GLN A 288 -11.66 -1.01 -10.14
N TYR A 289 -11.42 -1.34 -8.88
CA TYR A 289 -10.39 -2.30 -8.49
C TYR A 289 -10.94 -3.70 -8.19
N LEU A 290 -12.26 -3.85 -8.02
CA LEU A 290 -12.88 -5.10 -7.58
C LEU A 290 -12.50 -6.28 -8.49
N GLN A 291 -12.62 -6.13 -9.80
CA GLN A 291 -12.39 -7.23 -10.75
C GLN A 291 -10.94 -7.71 -10.73
N ASP A 292 -9.99 -6.79 -10.58
CA ASP A 292 -8.56 -7.09 -10.47
C ASP A 292 -8.25 -7.85 -9.16
N ILE A 293 -8.78 -7.34 -8.02
CA ILE A 293 -8.67 -8.00 -6.71
C ILE A 293 -9.24 -9.42 -6.76
N VAL A 294 -10.45 -9.57 -7.30
CA VAL A 294 -11.14 -10.86 -7.40
C VAL A 294 -10.37 -11.83 -8.28
N GLY A 295 -9.85 -11.37 -9.42
CA GLY A 295 -9.06 -12.21 -10.33
C GLY A 295 -7.80 -12.76 -9.66
N ARG A 296 -7.02 -11.88 -9.01
CA ARG A 296 -5.79 -12.26 -8.30
C ARG A 296 -6.07 -13.16 -7.11
N LEU A 297 -7.04 -12.82 -6.28
CA LEU A 297 -7.40 -13.61 -5.09
C LEU A 297 -7.96 -14.98 -5.46
N LYS A 298 -8.86 -15.07 -6.45
CA LYS A 298 -9.42 -16.35 -6.89
C LYS A 298 -8.34 -17.29 -7.39
N LEU A 299 -7.37 -16.79 -8.15
CA LEU A 299 -6.21 -17.58 -8.57
C LEU A 299 -5.39 -18.08 -7.37
N ARG A 300 -5.13 -17.22 -6.39
CA ARG A 300 -4.35 -17.57 -5.18
C ARG A 300 -5.06 -18.62 -4.31
N LEU A 301 -6.36 -18.47 -4.08
CA LEU A 301 -7.16 -19.43 -3.30
C LEU A 301 -7.26 -20.78 -4.03
N ASN A 302 -7.52 -20.78 -5.34
CA ASN A 302 -7.59 -22.00 -6.13
C ASN A 302 -6.27 -22.78 -6.11
N ARG A 303 -5.13 -22.10 -6.23
CA ARG A 303 -3.79 -22.73 -6.11
C ARG A 303 -3.56 -23.37 -4.74
N SER A 304 -4.24 -22.88 -3.71
CA SER A 304 -4.17 -23.40 -2.34
C SER A 304 -5.28 -24.42 -2.03
N GLY A 305 -6.06 -24.84 -3.03
CA GLY A 305 -7.15 -25.81 -2.86
C GLY A 305 -8.39 -25.25 -2.15
N LEU A 306 -8.51 -23.93 -2.01
CA LEU A 306 -9.63 -23.27 -1.34
C LEU A 306 -10.66 -22.75 -2.36
N LEU A 307 -11.94 -23.00 -2.08
CA LEU A 307 -13.04 -22.58 -2.95
C LEU A 307 -13.76 -21.35 -2.38
N TRP A 308 -13.64 -20.24 -3.09
CA TRP A 308 -14.32 -18.99 -2.76
C TRP A 308 -15.74 -18.95 -3.31
N HIS A 309 -16.71 -18.60 -2.45
CA HIS A 309 -18.13 -18.50 -2.79
C HIS A 309 -18.69 -17.09 -2.59
N ASN A 310 -18.45 -16.47 -1.42
CA ASN A 310 -19.11 -15.23 -1.04
C ASN A 310 -18.14 -14.05 -1.06
N CYS A 311 -18.45 -13.03 -1.85
CA CYS A 311 -17.71 -11.77 -1.92
C CYS A 311 -18.48 -10.69 -1.16
N VAL A 312 -17.92 -10.21 -0.05
CA VAL A 312 -18.49 -9.16 0.78
C VAL A 312 -17.69 -7.88 0.55
N ALA A 313 -18.35 -6.76 0.26
CA ALA A 313 -17.68 -5.47 0.12
C ALA A 313 -18.63 -4.32 0.44
N ASP A 314 -18.08 -3.14 0.69
CA ASP A 314 -18.87 -1.94 0.98
C ASP A 314 -19.60 -1.38 -0.25
N THR A 315 -20.46 -0.37 -0.04
CA THR A 315 -21.19 0.30 -1.13
C THR A 315 -20.26 0.97 -2.16
N GLY A 316 -19.02 1.28 -1.80
CA GLY A 316 -18.00 1.85 -2.68
C GLY A 316 -17.63 0.93 -3.83
N TYR A 317 -17.83 -0.39 -3.70
CA TYR A 317 -17.60 -1.38 -4.76
C TYR A 317 -18.82 -1.64 -5.66
N SER A 318 -19.97 -1.03 -5.38
CA SER A 318 -21.20 -1.21 -6.18
C SER A 318 -21.04 -0.67 -7.62
N SER A 319 -21.20 -1.54 -8.62
CA SER A 319 -21.43 -1.17 -10.02
C SER A 319 -22.13 -2.32 -10.78
N GLY A 320 -22.91 -1.99 -11.83
CA GLY A 320 -23.54 -3.02 -12.67
C GLY A 320 -22.51 -3.97 -13.31
N GLU A 321 -21.38 -3.44 -13.74
CA GLU A 321 -20.24 -4.21 -14.27
C GLU A 321 -19.69 -5.20 -13.24
N ASN A 322 -19.59 -4.80 -11.97
CA ASN A 322 -19.09 -5.68 -10.91
C ASN A 322 -20.07 -6.79 -10.56
N TYR A 323 -21.38 -6.48 -10.50
CA TYR A 323 -22.39 -7.51 -10.27
C TYR A 323 -22.41 -8.55 -11.39
N ALA A 324 -22.44 -8.10 -12.65
CA ALA A 324 -22.40 -8.99 -13.82
C ALA A 324 -21.11 -9.84 -13.85
N PHE A 325 -19.96 -9.24 -13.53
CA PHE A 325 -18.69 -9.95 -13.44
C PHE A 325 -18.69 -11.04 -12.35
N LEU A 326 -19.17 -10.73 -11.15
CA LEU A 326 -19.22 -11.68 -10.03
C LEU A 326 -20.18 -12.84 -10.33
N GLU A 327 -21.33 -12.55 -10.93
CA GLU A 327 -22.31 -13.56 -11.37
C GLU A 327 -21.72 -14.48 -12.44
N GLN A 328 -21.04 -13.93 -13.46
CA GLN A 328 -20.39 -14.70 -14.51
C GLN A 328 -19.38 -15.73 -13.97
N ILE A 329 -18.71 -15.43 -12.87
CA ILE A 329 -17.73 -16.32 -12.24
C ILE A 329 -18.29 -17.13 -11.06
N ASN A 330 -19.62 -17.13 -10.89
CA ASN A 330 -20.35 -17.82 -9.81
C ASN A 330 -19.88 -17.43 -8.40
N LEU A 331 -19.59 -16.14 -8.17
CA LEU A 331 -19.37 -15.60 -6.83
C LEU A 331 -20.62 -14.85 -6.35
N GLN A 332 -21.15 -15.26 -5.21
CA GLN A 332 -22.28 -14.59 -4.59
C GLN A 332 -21.84 -13.24 -4.02
N SER A 333 -22.42 -12.16 -4.54
CA SER A 333 -22.09 -10.80 -4.12
C SER A 333 -22.96 -10.33 -2.95
N PHE A 334 -22.33 -9.91 -1.86
CA PHE A 334 -22.94 -9.22 -0.73
C PHE A 334 -22.45 -7.77 -0.70
N ILE A 335 -22.78 -7.03 -1.77
CA ILE A 335 -22.37 -5.64 -1.96
C ILE A 335 -23.64 -4.77 -2.04
N PRO A 336 -23.90 -3.89 -1.06
CA PRO A 336 -25.09 -3.07 -1.08
C PRO A 336 -25.08 -2.09 -2.26
N PRO A 337 -26.20 -1.90 -2.97
CA PRO A 337 -26.27 -0.99 -4.10
C PRO A 337 -26.11 0.46 -3.64
N HIS A 338 -25.49 1.29 -4.48
CA HIS A 338 -25.35 2.72 -4.19
C HIS A 338 -26.74 3.40 -4.10
N GLY A 339 -26.94 4.25 -3.08
CA GLY A 339 -28.24 4.75 -2.60
C GLY A 339 -29.11 5.58 -3.56
N THR A 340 -28.76 5.66 -4.84
CA THR A 340 -29.61 6.17 -5.91
C THR A 340 -30.40 5.07 -6.64
N TYR A 341 -30.05 3.80 -6.44
CA TYR A 341 -30.75 2.67 -7.04
C TYR A 341 -32.00 2.32 -6.22
N LYS A 342 -33.19 2.50 -6.81
CA LYS A 342 -34.48 2.22 -6.16
C LYS A 342 -35.01 0.80 -6.40
N GLY A 343 -34.29 -0.04 -7.14
CA GLY A 343 -34.72 -1.38 -7.53
C GLY A 343 -35.65 -1.35 -8.74
N GLY A 344 -35.34 -2.19 -9.73
CA GLY A 344 -36.16 -2.40 -10.94
C GLY A 344 -36.14 -1.24 -11.94
N PRO A 345 -36.43 -1.51 -13.23
CA PRO A 345 -36.75 -0.45 -14.17
C PRO A 345 -38.10 0.20 -13.82
N ASP A 346 -38.24 1.51 -14.10
CA ASP A 346 -39.48 2.23 -13.82
C ASP A 346 -40.68 1.56 -14.52
N ASN A 347 -41.77 1.36 -13.78
CA ASN A 347 -43.02 0.70 -14.21
C ASN A 347 -42.96 -0.82 -14.45
N PHE A 348 -41.90 -1.52 -14.04
CA PHE A 348 -41.85 -2.99 -14.12
C PHE A 348 -42.44 -3.63 -12.85
N HIS A 349 -43.15 -4.74 -13.03
CA HIS A 349 -43.70 -5.53 -11.93
C HIS A 349 -42.76 -6.68 -11.59
N HIS A 350 -42.22 -6.69 -10.37
CA HIS A 350 -41.37 -7.79 -9.90
C HIS A 350 -42.21 -9.02 -9.52
N ASN A 351 -42.02 -10.12 -10.24
CA ASN A 351 -42.58 -11.42 -9.88
C ASN A 351 -41.64 -12.13 -8.90
N ARG A 352 -42.01 -12.15 -7.61
CA ARG A 352 -41.18 -12.73 -6.55
C ARG A 352 -41.02 -14.24 -6.65
N ASP A 353 -41.98 -14.96 -7.23
CA ASP A 353 -41.96 -16.42 -7.27
C ASP A 353 -41.03 -16.94 -8.38
N GLN A 354 -40.81 -16.13 -9.41
CA GLN A 354 -40.00 -16.48 -10.59
C GLN A 354 -38.77 -15.57 -10.78
N ASP A 355 -38.46 -14.72 -9.78
CA ASP A 355 -37.32 -13.81 -9.72
C ASP A 355 -37.01 -13.05 -11.02
N HIS A 356 -38.05 -12.44 -11.63
CA HIS A 356 -37.90 -11.58 -12.81
C HIS A 356 -38.80 -10.35 -12.75
N TYR A 357 -38.47 -9.36 -13.58
CA TYR A 357 -39.27 -8.15 -13.77
C TYR A 357 -40.10 -8.27 -15.05
N VAL A 358 -41.41 -8.08 -14.94
CA VAL A 358 -42.34 -8.05 -16.08
C VAL A 358 -42.45 -6.62 -16.60
N CYS A 359 -42.19 -6.43 -17.88
CA CYS A 359 -42.38 -5.15 -18.57
C CYS A 359 -43.87 -4.76 -18.51
N PRO A 360 -44.21 -3.46 -18.33
CA PRO A 360 -45.60 -3.01 -18.38
C PRO A 360 -46.28 -3.24 -19.74
N GLN A 361 -45.51 -3.56 -20.80
CA GLN A 361 -46.04 -3.97 -22.10
C GLN A 361 -46.28 -5.48 -22.24
N GLY A 362 -45.98 -6.29 -21.22
CA GLY A 362 -46.25 -7.73 -21.20
C GLY A 362 -45.27 -8.60 -21.97
N GLU A 363 -44.09 -8.06 -22.32
CA GLU A 363 -42.96 -8.79 -22.94
C GLU A 363 -41.87 -9.15 -21.94
#